data_AF-P26278-F1
#
_entry.id   AF-P26278-F1
#
_cell.length_a   1.000
_cell.length_b   1.000
_cell.length_c   1.000
_cell.angle_alpha   90.00
_cell.angle_beta   90.00
_cell.angle_gamma   90.00
#
_symmetry.space_group_name_H-M   'P 1'
#
loop_
_entity.id
_entity.type
_entity.pdbx_description
1 polymer ?
#
loop_
_entity_poly.entity_id
_entity_poly.type
_entity_poly.pdbx_seq_one_letter_code
_entity_poly.pdbx_strand_id
1 'polypeptide(L)'
;MFPKWFDKWNADNPTNIFGPAILIGVLGVAVFGAAAIVSIGNPAQTASMQTGPRGTGMHVAEFNVTRFAPDPTIEEYYTEAPYIPEGGEELAKDIYENVQVLGDLTDDNFNRVMTAMTQWIAPEEGCVYCHGEGDLETYGEDNLYTKVVARRMIQMTQNINENWDGHVNANAEVGVNCYTCHRGEHVPSEIWFNITPVTEATAGWASVQNRATPLSQSTSLPSNALEIYLTEYEAVNVHDLESRVAGVPNDVEVASIQKTEMTFSLMNYFSNSLGVNCVFCHNSRAFYDPGQHTPQWATALLGRQMVIEMNQEYLIPLEDEYPEDRLGPVYADAPKAACKTCHKGYQKPMQGLNVIADWPELATTEAPVYE
;
A
#
# COMPACT_ATOMS: atom_id res chain seq x y z
N MET A 1 -65.44 6.91 -40.42
CA MET A 1 -64.82 7.44 -41.65
C MET A 1 -64.90 8.94 -41.55
N PHE A 2 -63.77 9.64 -41.38
CA PHE A 2 -63.79 11.09 -41.25
C PHE A 2 -64.32 11.72 -42.54
N PRO A 3 -64.99 12.89 -42.48
CA PRO A 3 -65.48 13.56 -43.68
C PRO A 3 -64.32 13.89 -44.63
N LYS A 4 -64.53 13.79 -45.96
CA LYS A 4 -63.50 14.09 -46.98
C LYS A 4 -62.84 15.47 -46.82
N TRP A 5 -63.55 16.43 -46.23
CA TRP A 5 -62.99 17.75 -45.95
C TRP A 5 -61.93 17.72 -44.85
N PHE A 6 -62.03 16.82 -43.86
CA PHE A 6 -61.07 16.66 -42.77
C PHE A 6 -59.76 16.06 -43.26
N ASP A 7 -59.84 15.03 -44.11
CA ASP A 7 -58.65 14.44 -44.75
C ASP A 7 -57.96 15.45 -45.66
N LYS A 8 -58.72 16.22 -46.44
CA LYS A 8 -58.19 17.30 -47.28
C LYS A 8 -57.59 18.44 -46.45
N TRP A 9 -58.26 18.84 -45.36
CA TRP A 9 -57.78 19.90 -44.48
C TRP A 9 -56.47 19.52 -43.77
N ASN A 10 -56.34 18.28 -43.28
CA ASN A 10 -55.09 17.77 -42.71
C ASN A 10 -53.97 17.65 -43.75
N ALA A 11 -54.30 17.26 -44.99
CA ALA A 11 -53.32 17.22 -46.09
C ALA A 11 -52.85 18.63 -46.50
N ASP A 12 -53.76 19.60 -46.53
CA ASP A 12 -53.48 20.99 -46.91
C ASP A 12 -52.88 21.80 -45.74
N ASN A 13 -53.00 21.33 -44.50
CA ASN A 13 -52.44 21.95 -43.28
C ASN A 13 -51.62 20.91 -42.48
N PRO A 14 -50.48 20.43 -43.00
CA PRO A 14 -49.63 19.52 -42.24
C PRO A 14 -49.04 20.26 -41.04
N THR A 15 -49.69 20.17 -39.89
CA THR A 15 -49.12 20.65 -38.62
C THR A 15 -47.88 19.81 -38.34
N ASN A 16 -46.71 20.42 -38.43
CA ASN A 16 -45.45 19.76 -38.12
C ASN A 16 -45.35 19.55 -36.60
N ILE A 17 -45.84 18.41 -36.12
CA ILE A 17 -45.75 18.01 -34.70
C ILE A 17 -44.31 17.55 -34.37
N PHE A 18 -43.60 17.01 -35.36
CA PHE A 18 -42.24 16.49 -35.19
C PHE A 18 -41.21 17.58 -34.88
N GLY A 19 -41.31 18.76 -35.50
CA GLY A 19 -40.40 19.89 -35.24
C GLY A 19 -40.40 20.33 -33.76
N PRO A 20 -41.57 20.69 -33.18
CA PRO A 20 -41.71 20.97 -31.76
C PRO A 20 -41.31 19.80 -30.86
N ALA A 21 -41.66 18.56 -31.22
CA ALA A 21 -41.27 17.38 -30.45
C ALA A 21 -39.74 17.18 -30.41
N ILE A 22 -39.05 17.36 -31.53
CA ILE A 22 -37.58 17.31 -31.62
C ILE A 22 -36.97 18.43 -30.77
N LEU A 23 -37.50 19.66 -30.86
CA LEU A 23 -37.02 20.80 -30.07
C LEU A 23 -37.16 20.53 -28.57
N ILE A 24 -38.32 20.04 -28.13
CA ILE A 24 -38.58 19.67 -26.73
C ILE A 24 -37.64 18.53 -26.30
N GLY A 25 -37.43 17.52 -27.15
CA GLY A 25 -36.50 16.43 -26.88
C GLY A 25 -35.06 16.91 -26.70
N VAL A 26 -34.58 17.79 -27.59
CA VAL A 26 -33.24 18.39 -27.49
C VAL A 26 -33.10 19.24 -26.23
N LEU A 27 -34.09 20.07 -25.92
CA LEU A 27 -34.09 20.86 -24.68
C LEU A 27 -34.11 19.97 -23.43
N GLY A 28 -34.91 18.90 -23.45
CA GLY A 28 -34.96 17.92 -22.35
C GLY A 28 -33.61 17.24 -22.10
N VAL A 29 -32.93 16.79 -23.17
CA VAL A 29 -31.58 16.23 -23.08
C VAL A 29 -30.58 17.26 -22.59
N ALA A 30 -30.65 18.51 -23.05
CA ALA A 30 -29.76 19.58 -22.60
C ALA A 30 -29.95 19.91 -21.11
N VAL A 31 -31.19 19.98 -20.64
CA VAL A 31 -31.51 20.20 -19.22
C VAL A 31 -31.06 19.02 -18.38
N PHE A 32 -31.32 17.79 -18.81
CA PHE A 32 -30.85 16.59 -18.10
C PHE A 32 -29.32 16.54 -18.04
N GLY A 33 -28.63 16.82 -19.16
CA GLY A 33 -27.17 16.89 -19.20
C GLY A 33 -26.61 17.97 -18.27
N ALA A 34 -27.20 19.17 -18.28
CA ALA A 34 -26.80 20.24 -17.37
C ALA A 34 -27.05 19.87 -15.90
N ALA A 35 -28.20 19.28 -15.59
CA ALA A 35 -28.52 18.79 -14.25
C ALA A 35 -27.53 17.71 -13.82
N ALA A 36 -27.24 16.72 -14.67
CA ALA A 36 -26.26 15.68 -14.38
C ALA A 36 -24.86 16.25 -14.11
N ILE A 37 -24.38 17.23 -14.89
CA ILE A 37 -23.08 17.89 -14.63
C ILE A 37 -23.08 18.62 -13.29
N VAL A 38 -24.18 19.32 -12.95
CA VAL A 38 -24.29 20.02 -11.65
C VAL A 38 -24.39 19.02 -10.49
N SER A 39 -25.16 17.94 -10.65
CA SER A 39 -25.39 16.92 -9.62
C SER A 39 -24.18 16.04 -9.36
N ILE A 40 -23.45 15.64 -10.42
CA ILE A 40 -22.19 14.90 -10.31
C ILE A 40 -21.06 15.82 -9.81
N GLY A 41 -21.24 17.13 -9.95
CA GLY A 41 -20.22 18.13 -9.67
C GLY A 41 -19.16 18.16 -10.76
N ASN A 42 -18.12 18.96 -10.54
CA ASN A 42 -16.97 18.99 -11.44
C ASN A 42 -15.96 17.90 -11.01
N PRO A 43 -15.88 16.75 -11.72
CA PRO A 43 -14.92 15.69 -11.36
C PRO A 43 -13.46 16.15 -11.54
N ALA A 44 -13.23 17.19 -12.34
CA ALA A 44 -11.92 17.81 -12.53
C ALA A 44 -11.62 18.89 -11.48
N GLN A 45 -12.51 19.13 -10.50
CA GLN A 45 -12.20 20.04 -9.41
C GLN A 45 -11.10 19.43 -8.55
N THR A 46 -10.04 20.21 -8.34
CA THR A 46 -8.92 19.82 -7.50
C THR A 46 -8.85 20.67 -6.24
N ALA A 47 -8.24 20.09 -5.21
CA ALA A 47 -7.74 20.79 -4.04
C ALA A 47 -6.22 20.62 -4.00
N SER A 48 -5.52 21.63 -3.46
CA SER A 48 -4.06 21.60 -3.35
C SER A 48 -3.63 21.76 -1.90
N MET A 49 -2.89 20.78 -1.39
CA MET A 49 -2.18 20.87 -0.12
C MET A 49 -0.86 21.60 -0.35
N GLN A 50 -0.66 22.77 0.24
CA GLN A 50 0.60 23.49 0.16
C GLN A 50 1.64 22.83 1.09
N THR A 51 2.78 22.43 0.54
CA THR A 51 3.84 21.68 1.27
C THR A 51 5.12 22.49 1.49
N GLY A 52 5.20 23.72 0.97
CA GLY A 52 6.35 24.59 1.16
C GLY A 52 6.01 26.09 1.13
N PRO A 53 7.02 26.97 1.17
CA PRO A 53 6.82 28.42 1.17
C PRO A 53 6.02 28.90 -0.05
N ARG A 54 5.24 29.97 0.12
CA ARG A 54 4.44 30.55 -0.97
C ARG A 54 5.32 30.90 -2.18
N GLY A 55 4.86 30.53 -3.39
CA GLY A 55 5.54 30.85 -4.64
C GLY A 55 6.64 29.88 -5.07
N THR A 56 6.92 28.80 -4.32
CA THR A 56 7.90 27.78 -4.72
C THR A 56 7.33 26.68 -5.63
N GLY A 57 6.00 26.63 -5.78
CA GLY A 57 5.32 25.55 -6.48
C GLY A 57 5.17 24.26 -5.66
N MET A 58 5.64 24.22 -4.41
CA MET A 58 5.51 23.06 -3.53
C MET A 58 4.06 22.86 -3.07
N HIS A 59 3.35 21.98 -3.77
CA HIS A 59 2.01 21.54 -3.40
C HIS A 59 1.69 20.14 -3.96
N VAL A 60 0.82 19.41 -3.27
CA VAL A 60 0.22 18.16 -3.74
C VAL A 60 -1.21 18.48 -4.18
N ALA A 61 -1.50 18.31 -5.47
CA ALA A 61 -2.82 18.52 -6.05
C ALA A 61 -3.57 17.18 -6.14
N GLU A 62 -4.81 17.16 -5.67
CA GLU A 62 -5.68 15.97 -5.67
C GLU A 62 -7.03 16.33 -6.28
N PHE A 63 -7.64 15.41 -7.03
CA PHE A 63 -9.03 15.56 -7.41
C PHE A 63 -9.92 15.38 -6.19
N ASN A 64 -10.95 16.23 -6.04
CA ASN A 64 -11.88 16.15 -4.91
C ASN A 64 -12.53 14.77 -4.80
N VAL A 65 -12.85 14.14 -5.93
CA VAL A 65 -13.44 12.79 -5.97
C VAL A 65 -12.54 11.72 -5.35
N THR A 66 -11.21 11.88 -5.46
CA THR A 66 -10.24 10.94 -4.87
C THR A 66 -9.95 11.30 -3.42
N ARG A 67 -9.80 12.61 -3.13
CA ARG A 67 -9.49 13.11 -1.80
C ARG A 67 -10.50 12.69 -0.72
N PHE A 68 -11.77 12.58 -1.08
CA PHE A 68 -12.85 12.21 -0.16
C PHE A 68 -13.30 10.75 -0.28
N ALA A 69 -12.69 9.96 -1.18
CA ALA A 69 -13.01 8.54 -1.27
C ALA A 69 -12.40 7.80 -0.07
N PRO A 70 -13.20 7.11 0.75
CA PRO A 70 -12.65 6.24 1.79
C PRO A 70 -11.89 5.08 1.15
N ASP A 71 -10.89 4.56 1.85
CA ASP A 71 -10.31 3.26 1.48
C ASP A 71 -11.41 2.20 1.70
N PRO A 72 -11.91 1.52 0.65
CA PRO A 72 -13.05 0.63 0.78
C PRO A 72 -12.78 -0.54 1.74
N THR A 73 -11.51 -0.93 1.94
CA THR A 73 -11.17 -2.01 2.87
C THR A 73 -11.38 -1.62 4.33
N ILE A 74 -11.51 -0.32 4.65
CA ILE A 74 -11.77 0.12 6.04
C ILE A 74 -13.12 -0.41 6.53
N GLU A 75 -14.13 -0.50 5.64
CA GLU A 75 -15.47 -1.00 6.01
C GLU A 75 -15.46 -2.50 6.36
N GLU A 76 -14.49 -3.25 5.84
CA GLU A 76 -14.33 -4.69 6.05
C GLU A 76 -13.37 -5.04 7.20
N TYR A 77 -12.75 -4.04 7.82
CA TYR A 77 -11.81 -4.25 8.92
C TYR A 77 -12.53 -4.76 10.18
N TYR A 78 -12.23 -6.01 10.56
CA TYR A 78 -12.67 -6.58 11.84
C TYR A 78 -11.93 -5.94 13.02
N THR A 79 -12.67 -5.46 14.03
CA THR A 79 -12.11 -5.01 15.30
C THR A 79 -13.05 -5.34 16.47
N GLU A 80 -12.48 -5.54 17.66
CA GLU A 80 -13.18 -5.88 18.90
C GLU A 80 -12.34 -5.40 20.07
N ALA A 81 -12.90 -4.80 21.13
CA ALA A 81 -12.11 -4.36 22.28
C ALA A 81 -11.45 -5.54 23.02
N PRO A 82 -10.26 -5.37 23.63
CA PRO A 82 -9.62 -6.44 24.37
C PRO A 82 -10.31 -6.73 25.71
N TYR A 83 -10.13 -7.96 26.21
CA TYR A 83 -10.61 -8.36 27.53
C TYR A 83 -9.57 -7.95 28.57
N ILE A 84 -9.93 -7.08 29.51
CA ILE A 84 -9.02 -6.65 30.58
C ILE A 84 -8.84 -7.82 31.57
N PRO A 85 -7.61 -8.36 31.76
CA PRO A 85 -7.37 -9.43 32.72
C PRO A 85 -7.61 -8.96 34.16
N GLU A 86 -8.32 -9.76 34.95
CA GLU A 86 -8.58 -9.54 36.38
C GLU A 86 -7.41 -10.02 37.26
N GLY A 87 -6.52 -10.85 36.71
CA GLY A 87 -5.36 -11.42 37.36
C GLY A 87 -5.61 -12.81 37.93
N GLY A 88 -4.70 -13.75 37.61
CA GLY A 88 -4.77 -15.14 38.06
C GLY A 88 -5.39 -16.10 37.03
N GLU A 89 -5.79 -15.60 35.87
CA GLU A 89 -6.14 -16.42 34.71
C GLU A 89 -4.93 -17.23 34.23
N GLU A 90 -5.20 -18.42 33.69
CA GLU A 90 -4.19 -19.21 33.01
C GLU A 90 -3.79 -18.52 31.69
N LEU A 91 -2.48 -18.55 31.40
CA LEU A 91 -1.93 -17.95 30.19
C LEU A 91 -1.91 -18.96 29.06
N ALA A 92 -1.90 -18.49 27.82
CA ALA A 92 -1.90 -19.32 26.62
C ALA A 92 -0.75 -20.33 26.61
N LYS A 93 0.44 -19.97 27.12
CA LYS A 93 1.58 -20.89 27.25
C LYS A 93 1.36 -22.03 28.25
N ASP A 94 0.45 -21.85 29.21
CA ASP A 94 0.14 -22.84 30.25
C ASP A 94 -1.01 -23.76 29.82
N ILE A 95 -1.86 -23.30 28.89
CA ILE A 95 -3.03 -24.04 28.39
C ILE A 95 -2.71 -24.78 27.08
N TYR A 96 -2.09 -24.10 26.12
CA TYR A 96 -1.94 -24.57 24.74
C TYR A 96 -0.54 -25.12 24.46
N GLU A 97 -0.49 -26.10 23.56
CA GLU A 97 0.79 -26.63 23.07
C GLU A 97 1.42 -25.69 22.02
N ASN A 98 2.75 -25.57 22.06
CA ASN A 98 3.55 -24.90 21.04
C ASN A 98 3.26 -23.40 20.83
N VAL A 99 2.85 -22.68 21.88
CA VAL A 99 2.76 -21.21 21.85
C VAL A 99 4.14 -20.59 22.09
N GLN A 100 4.74 -20.03 21.04
CA GLN A 100 6.11 -19.50 21.06
C GLN A 100 6.22 -17.98 21.12
N VAL A 101 5.15 -17.25 20.80
CA VAL A 101 5.16 -15.77 20.70
C VAL A 101 4.10 -15.17 21.61
N LEU A 102 2.84 -15.54 21.42
CA LEU A 102 1.69 -15.00 22.16
C LEU A 102 1.44 -15.76 23.49
N GLY A 103 2.51 -16.15 24.19
CA GLY A 103 2.43 -17.03 25.36
C GLY A 103 1.88 -16.35 26.62
N ASP A 104 1.97 -15.03 26.70
CA ASP A 104 1.57 -14.24 27.88
C ASP A 104 0.15 -13.68 27.78
N LEU A 105 -0.65 -14.13 26.80
CA LEU A 105 -2.06 -13.77 26.68
C LEU A 105 -2.92 -14.66 27.58
N THR A 106 -4.00 -14.11 28.15
CA THR A 106 -5.10 -14.92 28.71
C THR A 106 -5.78 -15.73 27.60
N ASP A 107 -6.45 -16.83 27.95
CA ASP A 107 -7.22 -17.65 26.99
C ASP A 107 -8.16 -16.83 26.10
N ASP A 108 -8.95 -15.94 26.69
CA ASP A 108 -9.93 -15.12 25.96
C ASP A 108 -9.26 -14.20 24.93
N ASN A 109 -8.22 -13.44 25.33
CA ASN A 109 -7.46 -12.60 24.40
C ASN A 109 -6.70 -13.40 23.33
N PHE A 110 -6.18 -14.59 23.66
CA PHE A 110 -5.54 -15.46 22.67
C PHE A 110 -6.54 -15.86 21.57
N ASN A 111 -7.72 -16.33 21.95
CA ASN A 111 -8.78 -16.70 21.01
C ASN A 111 -9.31 -15.50 20.21
N ARG A 112 -9.38 -14.32 20.84
CA ARG A 112 -9.74 -13.05 20.20
C ARG A 112 -8.75 -12.67 19.09
N VAL A 113 -7.43 -12.72 19.37
CA VAL A 113 -6.39 -12.45 18.37
C VAL A 113 -6.43 -13.46 17.22
N MET A 114 -6.62 -14.76 17.51
CA MET A 114 -6.76 -15.79 16.47
C MET A 114 -7.97 -15.55 15.55
N THR A 115 -9.10 -15.12 16.13
CA THR A 115 -10.30 -14.75 15.37
C THR A 115 -10.01 -13.57 14.44
N ALA A 116 -9.35 -12.53 14.94
CA ALA A 116 -9.00 -11.35 14.14
C ALA A 116 -8.02 -11.69 13.01
N MET A 117 -6.96 -12.46 13.30
CA MET A 117 -6.02 -12.94 12.27
C MET A 117 -6.74 -13.72 11.17
N THR A 118 -7.72 -14.55 11.53
CA THR A 118 -8.54 -15.29 10.56
C THR A 118 -9.31 -14.33 9.64
N GLN A 119 -10.00 -13.34 10.21
CA GLN A 119 -10.73 -12.33 9.42
C GLN A 119 -9.81 -11.47 8.55
N TRP A 120 -8.60 -11.18 9.03
CA TRP A 120 -7.69 -10.28 8.33
C TRP A 120 -6.88 -10.93 7.20
N ILE A 121 -6.69 -12.25 7.26
CA ILE A 121 -5.77 -12.98 6.38
C ILE A 121 -6.51 -13.99 5.50
N ALA A 122 -7.39 -14.81 6.08
CA ALA A 122 -8.03 -15.92 5.37
C ALA A 122 -9.50 -16.07 5.81
N PRO A 123 -10.35 -15.04 5.59
CA PRO A 123 -11.74 -15.06 6.02
C PRO A 123 -12.57 -16.12 5.28
N GLU A 124 -12.19 -16.50 4.06
CA GLU A 124 -12.90 -17.51 3.27
C GLU A 124 -12.52 -18.94 3.70
N GLU A 125 -11.22 -19.20 3.94
CA GLU A 125 -10.73 -20.52 4.35
C GLU A 125 -10.93 -20.77 5.85
N GLY A 126 -10.86 -19.74 6.69
CA GLY A 126 -10.99 -19.84 8.13
C GLY A 126 -9.76 -20.44 8.83
N CYS A 127 -9.95 -20.94 10.05
CA CYS A 127 -8.87 -21.45 10.92
C CYS A 127 -8.02 -22.55 10.25
N VAL A 128 -8.63 -23.35 9.38
CA VAL A 128 -7.98 -24.48 8.72
C VAL A 128 -6.86 -24.05 7.76
N TYR A 129 -6.82 -22.77 7.34
CA TYR A 129 -5.74 -22.25 6.50
C TYR A 129 -4.37 -22.39 7.15
N CYS A 130 -4.29 -22.17 8.47
CA CYS A 130 -3.05 -22.28 9.24
C CYS A 130 -2.97 -23.56 10.08
N HIS A 131 -4.11 -24.18 10.44
CA HIS A 131 -4.12 -25.32 11.36
C HIS A 131 -4.55 -26.66 10.74
N GLY A 132 -5.05 -26.66 9.50
CA GLY A 132 -5.59 -27.85 8.83
C GLY A 132 -6.99 -28.24 9.33
N GLU A 133 -7.55 -29.31 8.77
CA GLU A 133 -8.91 -29.79 9.06
C GLU A 133 -9.02 -30.65 10.34
N GLY A 134 -7.96 -30.70 11.16
CA GLY A 134 -7.92 -31.51 12.37
C GLY A 134 -8.72 -30.91 13.54
N ASP A 135 -8.84 -31.68 14.62
CA ASP A 135 -9.44 -31.22 15.87
C ASP A 135 -8.53 -30.18 16.57
N LEU A 136 -9.05 -29.45 17.55
CA LEU A 136 -8.31 -28.39 18.25
C LEU A 136 -7.01 -28.90 18.89
N GLU A 137 -6.95 -30.18 19.27
CA GLU A 137 -5.75 -30.82 19.81
C GLU A 137 -4.59 -30.87 18.79
N THR A 138 -4.87 -30.85 17.48
CA THR A 138 -3.82 -30.82 16.45
C THR A 138 -3.33 -29.40 16.14
N TYR A 139 -3.95 -28.37 16.71
CA TYR A 139 -3.60 -26.97 16.39
C TYR A 139 -2.20 -26.60 16.88
N GLY A 140 -1.60 -27.39 17.78
CA GLY A 140 -0.21 -27.25 18.24
C GLY A 140 0.83 -27.68 17.18
N GLU A 141 0.46 -28.46 16.17
CA GLU A 141 1.38 -28.97 15.15
C GLU A 141 1.88 -27.88 14.19
N ASP A 142 3.12 -27.96 13.71
CA ASP A 142 3.72 -27.02 12.74
C ASP A 142 3.86 -27.65 11.34
N ASN A 143 2.92 -28.52 10.99
CA ASN A 143 2.95 -29.29 9.74
C ASN A 143 2.60 -28.45 8.50
N LEU A 144 1.94 -27.30 8.67
CA LEU A 144 1.59 -26.38 7.58
C LEU A 144 2.53 -25.18 7.55
N TYR A 145 3.08 -24.91 6.36
CA TYR A 145 3.97 -23.77 6.14
C TYR A 145 3.33 -22.43 6.54
N THR A 146 2.02 -22.30 6.34
CA THR A 146 1.24 -21.11 6.69
C THR A 146 1.34 -20.76 8.17
N LYS A 147 1.39 -21.76 9.07
CA LYS A 147 1.59 -21.51 10.51
C LYS A 147 3.01 -21.06 10.83
N VAL A 148 4.01 -21.67 10.21
CA VAL A 148 5.42 -21.28 10.37
C VAL A 148 5.61 -19.82 9.92
N VAL A 149 5.07 -19.47 8.75
CA VAL A 149 5.07 -18.10 8.22
C VAL A 149 4.28 -17.16 9.14
N ALA A 150 3.07 -17.53 9.58
CA ALA A 150 2.23 -16.70 10.45
C ALA A 150 2.94 -16.37 11.77
N ARG A 151 3.64 -17.33 12.38
CA ARG A 151 4.45 -17.09 13.58
C ARG A 151 5.50 -16.01 13.33
N ARG A 152 6.20 -16.06 12.20
CA ARG A 152 7.20 -15.05 11.83
C ARG A 152 6.56 -13.69 11.55
N MET A 153 5.36 -13.66 10.97
CA MET A 153 4.61 -12.42 10.72
C MET A 153 4.14 -11.74 12.02
N ILE A 154 3.78 -12.50 13.07
CA ILE A 154 3.46 -11.92 14.38
C ILE A 154 4.68 -11.19 14.94
N GLN A 155 5.84 -11.85 14.94
CA GLN A 155 7.10 -11.26 15.40
C GLN A 155 7.46 -10.00 14.60
N MET A 156 7.30 -10.06 13.27
CA MET A 156 7.51 -8.91 12.40
C MET A 156 6.60 -7.74 12.77
N THR A 157 5.31 -8.02 13.01
CA THR A 157 4.29 -7.01 13.35
C THR A 157 4.62 -6.33 14.67
N GLN A 158 4.92 -7.10 15.72
CA GLN A 158 5.31 -6.58 17.03
C GLN A 158 6.58 -5.72 16.93
N ASN A 159 7.59 -6.19 16.21
CA ASN A 159 8.83 -5.46 16.00
C ASN A 159 8.62 -4.13 15.24
N ILE A 160 7.76 -4.11 14.22
CA ILE A 160 7.42 -2.87 13.51
C ILE A 160 6.76 -1.86 14.45
N ASN A 161 5.80 -2.30 15.26
CA ASN A 161 5.07 -1.41 16.16
C ASN A 161 5.94 -0.87 17.29
N GLU A 162 6.87 -1.67 17.80
CA GLU A 162 7.74 -1.29 18.90
C GLU A 162 8.98 -0.51 18.44
N ASN A 163 9.76 -1.08 17.52
CA ASN A 163 11.09 -0.56 17.17
C ASN A 163 11.06 0.45 16.01
N TRP A 164 9.96 0.53 15.27
CA TRP A 164 9.76 1.48 14.18
C TRP A 164 8.68 2.53 14.46
N ASP A 165 8.41 2.81 15.74
CA ASP A 165 7.46 3.83 16.21
C ASP A 165 7.68 5.20 15.53
N GLY A 166 8.94 5.61 15.36
CA GLY A 166 9.31 6.86 14.66
C GLY A 166 8.90 6.93 13.18
N HIS A 167 8.48 5.80 12.59
CA HIS A 167 7.83 5.74 11.29
C HIS A 167 6.32 5.51 11.42
N VAL A 168 5.90 4.40 12.03
CA VAL A 168 4.50 3.98 12.01
C VAL A 168 3.60 4.89 12.85
N ASN A 169 4.10 5.44 13.95
CA ASN A 169 3.35 6.30 14.86
C ASN A 169 3.78 7.78 14.82
N ALA A 170 4.61 8.16 13.84
CA ALA A 170 5.27 9.48 13.79
C ALA A 170 4.33 10.70 13.89
N ASN A 171 3.06 10.54 13.50
CA ASN A 171 2.07 11.62 13.49
C ASN A 171 0.87 11.38 14.43
N ALA A 172 0.63 10.13 14.79
CA ALA A 172 -0.48 9.65 15.61
C ALA A 172 -0.21 8.18 15.93
N GLU A 173 -0.69 7.70 17.06
CA GLU A 173 -0.71 6.27 17.36
C GLU A 173 -1.62 5.56 16.36
N VAL A 174 -1.03 4.68 15.55
CA VAL A 174 -1.76 3.90 14.55
C VAL A 174 -1.26 2.46 14.42
N GLY A 175 0.06 2.26 14.44
CA GLY A 175 0.74 1.00 14.20
C GLY A 175 0.39 0.31 12.88
N VAL A 176 0.68 -0.98 12.83
CA VAL A 176 0.32 -1.91 11.77
C VAL A 176 -0.26 -3.20 12.38
N ASN A 177 -1.08 -3.90 11.61
CA ASN A 177 -1.49 -5.27 11.90
C ASN A 177 -1.55 -6.07 10.60
N CYS A 178 -2.01 -7.32 10.67
CA CYS A 178 -2.07 -8.21 9.51
C CYS A 178 -2.90 -7.60 8.37
N TYR A 179 -4.00 -6.93 8.70
CA TYR A 179 -4.90 -6.32 7.72
C TYR A 179 -4.25 -5.16 6.96
N THR A 180 -3.27 -4.46 7.55
CA THR A 180 -2.53 -3.38 6.87
C THR A 180 -1.98 -3.83 5.51
N CYS A 181 -1.47 -5.07 5.43
CA CYS A 181 -0.94 -5.68 4.22
C CYS A 181 -1.97 -6.59 3.51
N HIS A 182 -2.53 -7.54 4.25
CA HIS A 182 -3.32 -8.66 3.70
C HIS A 182 -4.68 -8.24 3.15
N ARG A 183 -5.38 -7.31 3.82
CA ARG A 183 -6.72 -6.85 3.38
C ARG A 183 -7.71 -7.99 3.10
N GLY A 184 -7.72 -9.03 3.95
CA GLY A 184 -8.59 -10.19 3.77
C GLY A 184 -8.10 -11.22 2.76
N GLU A 185 -6.91 -11.04 2.19
CA GLU A 185 -6.31 -11.97 1.24
C GLU A 185 -5.12 -12.70 1.85
N HIS A 186 -5.06 -14.02 1.67
CA HIS A 186 -4.00 -14.84 2.26
C HIS A 186 -2.61 -14.57 1.62
N VAL A 187 -2.60 -13.93 0.45
CA VAL A 187 -1.40 -13.37 -0.19
C VAL A 187 -1.63 -11.86 -0.34
N PRO A 188 -0.85 -11.01 0.34
CA PRO A 188 -1.01 -9.56 0.23
C PRO A 188 -0.85 -9.08 -1.22
N SER A 189 -1.71 -8.14 -1.63
CA SER A 189 -1.49 -7.40 -2.87
C SER A 189 -0.31 -6.44 -2.75
N GLU A 190 0.30 -6.08 -3.88
CA GLU A 190 1.43 -5.13 -3.95
C GLU A 190 2.72 -5.63 -3.26
N ILE A 191 2.90 -6.95 -3.16
CA ILE A 191 4.22 -7.57 -2.97
C ILE A 191 5.03 -7.53 -4.28
N TRP A 192 6.33 -7.79 -4.20
CA TRP A 192 7.19 -7.77 -5.38
C TRP A 192 8.22 -8.90 -5.40
N PHE A 193 8.67 -9.20 -6.62
CA PHE A 193 9.66 -10.23 -6.96
C PHE A 193 10.68 -9.64 -7.92
N ASN A 194 11.83 -10.31 -8.07
CA ASN A 194 12.82 -9.95 -9.06
C ASN A 194 12.30 -10.22 -10.49
N ILE A 195 12.41 -9.22 -11.37
CA ILE A 195 11.92 -9.31 -12.77
C ILE A 195 12.97 -8.95 -13.82
N THR A 196 14.14 -8.45 -13.41
CA THR A 196 15.21 -8.07 -14.35
C THR A 196 16.06 -9.29 -14.71
N PRO A 197 16.57 -9.42 -15.95
CA PRO A 197 16.52 -8.42 -17.02
C PRO A 197 15.14 -8.32 -17.66
N VAL A 198 14.67 -7.09 -17.86
CA VAL A 198 13.39 -6.80 -18.52
C VAL A 198 13.54 -6.62 -20.04
N THR A 199 14.78 -6.38 -20.49
CA THR A 199 15.18 -6.26 -21.89
C THR A 199 16.22 -7.33 -22.23
N GLU A 200 15.74 -8.55 -22.47
CA GLU A 200 16.55 -9.77 -22.65
C GLU A 200 17.52 -9.72 -23.84
N ALA A 201 17.28 -8.87 -24.84
CA ALA A 201 18.17 -8.71 -25.99
C ALA A 201 19.50 -7.98 -25.67
N THR A 202 19.68 -7.52 -24.43
CA THR A 202 20.83 -6.73 -23.99
C THR A 202 21.37 -7.26 -22.66
N ALA A 203 22.54 -6.77 -22.23
CA ALA A 203 23.15 -7.11 -20.95
C ALA A 203 23.55 -5.84 -20.18
N GLY A 204 23.86 -6.00 -18.88
CA GLY A 204 24.29 -4.90 -18.01
C GLY A 204 23.19 -3.84 -17.83
N TRP A 205 23.59 -2.57 -17.73
CA TRP A 205 22.65 -1.46 -17.47
C TRP A 205 21.49 -1.38 -18.47
N ALA A 206 21.70 -1.74 -19.74
CA ALA A 206 20.65 -1.69 -20.75
C ALA A 206 19.55 -2.74 -20.53
N SER A 207 19.84 -3.85 -19.84
CA SER A 207 18.91 -4.96 -19.68
C SER A 207 17.89 -4.76 -18.56
N VAL A 208 18.16 -3.85 -17.63
CA VAL A 208 17.31 -3.59 -16.45
C VAL A 208 16.30 -2.45 -16.67
N GLN A 209 16.33 -1.75 -17.80
CA GLN A 209 15.51 -0.56 -18.07
C GLN A 209 14.95 -0.56 -19.51
N ASN A 210 14.42 0.59 -19.95
CA ASN A 210 13.82 0.81 -21.29
C ASN A 210 12.55 -0.01 -21.56
N ARG A 211 11.87 -0.44 -20.48
CA ARG A 211 10.59 -1.14 -20.53
C ARG A 211 9.71 -0.65 -19.39
N ALA A 212 8.47 -0.30 -19.70
CA ALA A 212 7.47 -0.02 -18.68
C ALA A 212 7.10 -1.32 -17.96
N THR A 213 7.29 -1.34 -16.64
CA THR A 213 6.93 -2.47 -15.78
C THR A 213 6.15 -1.96 -14.57
N PRO A 214 5.47 -2.85 -13.82
CA PRO A 214 4.90 -2.50 -12.54
C PRO A 214 5.95 -1.92 -11.58
N LEU A 215 7.17 -2.49 -11.50
CA LEU A 215 8.21 -2.01 -10.59
C LEU A 215 8.79 -0.65 -11.01
N SER A 216 8.87 -0.35 -12.30
CA SER A 216 9.27 0.97 -12.80
C SER A 216 8.14 2.00 -12.77
N GLN A 217 6.96 1.65 -12.24
CA GLN A 217 5.77 2.51 -12.19
C GLN A 217 5.41 3.07 -13.57
N SER A 218 5.40 2.20 -14.59
CA SER A 218 5.11 2.55 -16.00
C SER A 218 6.09 3.52 -16.66
N THR A 219 7.27 3.73 -16.08
CA THR A 219 8.36 4.50 -16.71
C THR A 219 9.35 3.60 -17.43
N SER A 220 10.23 4.18 -18.24
CA SER A 220 11.35 3.48 -18.85
C SER A 220 12.60 3.39 -17.95
N LEU A 221 12.50 3.85 -16.69
CA LEU A 221 13.59 3.79 -15.71
C LEU A 221 13.90 2.33 -15.32
N PRO A 222 15.03 2.07 -14.64
CA PRO A 222 15.38 0.70 -14.32
C PRO A 222 14.41 0.04 -13.33
N SER A 223 14.08 -1.21 -13.60
CA SER A 223 13.05 -2.00 -12.91
C SER A 223 13.56 -2.74 -11.68
N ASN A 224 14.87 -2.75 -11.44
CA ASN A 224 15.49 -3.37 -10.25
C ASN A 224 15.78 -2.37 -9.12
N ALA A 225 15.11 -1.22 -9.10
CA ALA A 225 15.31 -0.20 -8.06
C ALA A 225 15.05 -0.75 -6.65
N LEU A 226 13.98 -1.58 -6.52
CA LEU A 226 13.55 -2.11 -5.24
C LEU A 226 14.51 -3.18 -4.73
N GLU A 227 15.03 -4.04 -5.61
CA GLU A 227 16.11 -4.97 -5.28
C GLU A 227 17.29 -4.21 -4.67
N ILE A 228 17.86 -3.25 -5.40
CA ILE A 228 19.06 -2.56 -4.92
C ILE A 228 18.80 -1.72 -3.66
N TYR A 229 17.66 -1.05 -3.54
CA TYR A 229 17.46 -0.06 -2.49
C TYR A 229 16.53 -0.45 -1.34
N LEU A 230 15.77 -1.55 -1.48
CA LEU A 230 14.85 -2.06 -0.45
C LEU A 230 15.23 -3.47 0.05
N THR A 231 16.27 -4.10 -0.49
CA THR A 231 16.88 -5.29 0.13
C THR A 231 18.35 -5.10 0.49
N GLU A 232 18.95 -3.95 0.17
CA GLU A 232 20.30 -3.59 0.57
C GLU A 232 20.35 -2.17 1.14
N TYR A 233 21.29 -1.92 2.06
CA TYR A 233 21.54 -0.61 2.65
C TYR A 233 22.35 0.33 1.73
N GLU A 234 22.26 0.12 0.41
CA GLU A 234 22.97 0.88 -0.59
C GLU A 234 22.61 2.38 -0.51
N ALA A 235 23.59 3.24 -0.75
CA ALA A 235 23.40 4.69 -0.70
C ALA A 235 22.53 5.19 -1.87
N VAL A 236 21.50 5.98 -1.53
CA VAL A 236 20.57 6.59 -2.51
C VAL A 236 21.09 7.94 -3.02
N ASN A 237 21.99 8.59 -2.28
CA ASN A 237 22.50 9.92 -2.60
C ASN A 237 23.39 9.90 -3.85
N VAL A 238 23.14 10.84 -4.77
CA VAL A 238 23.86 10.95 -6.06
C VAL A 238 24.36 12.36 -6.36
N HIS A 239 24.21 13.30 -5.43
CA HIS A 239 24.58 14.70 -5.64
C HIS A 239 25.89 15.04 -4.92
N ASP A 240 26.86 15.57 -5.66
CA ASP A 240 28.09 16.11 -5.10
C ASP A 240 27.85 17.43 -4.38
N LEU A 241 28.30 17.54 -3.12
CA LEU A 241 28.13 18.78 -2.35
C LEU A 241 29.09 19.89 -2.81
N GLU A 242 30.21 19.53 -3.43
CA GLU A 242 31.17 20.46 -4.01
C GLU A 242 30.83 20.79 -5.47
N SER A 243 31.14 22.02 -5.87
CA SER A 243 30.93 22.44 -7.25
C SER A 243 32.04 21.90 -8.16
N ARG A 244 31.65 21.29 -9.29
CA ARG A 244 32.56 20.80 -10.34
C ARG A 244 33.56 19.74 -9.84
N VAL A 245 33.08 18.78 -9.05
CA VAL A 245 33.86 17.59 -8.68
C VAL A 245 34.36 16.91 -9.96
N ALA A 246 35.66 16.59 -9.98
CA ALA A 246 36.26 15.85 -11.07
C ALA A 246 35.89 14.36 -10.93
N GLY A 247 35.47 13.74 -12.01
CA GLY A 247 35.07 12.34 -11.99
C GLY A 247 34.83 11.79 -13.39
N VAL A 248 34.94 10.48 -13.54
CA VAL A 248 34.51 9.76 -14.75
C VAL A 248 33.40 8.78 -14.39
N PRO A 249 32.40 8.54 -15.27
CA PRO A 249 31.26 7.67 -14.92
C PRO A 249 31.59 6.23 -14.53
N ASN A 250 32.80 5.74 -14.84
CA ASN A 250 33.26 4.40 -14.47
C ASN A 250 33.97 4.38 -13.10
N ASP A 251 34.19 5.54 -12.48
CA ASP A 251 34.72 5.62 -11.13
C ASP A 251 33.61 5.28 -10.14
N VAL A 252 33.88 4.32 -9.26
CA VAL A 252 32.91 3.86 -8.25
C VAL A 252 32.64 4.91 -7.18
N GLU A 253 33.54 5.88 -7.00
CA GLU A 253 33.35 6.99 -6.06
C GLU A 253 32.46 8.10 -6.63
N VAL A 254 32.21 8.08 -7.95
CA VAL A 254 31.43 9.10 -8.66
C VAL A 254 30.04 8.56 -8.95
N ALA A 255 29.01 9.24 -8.44
CA ALA A 255 27.63 8.89 -8.77
C ALA A 255 27.37 9.15 -10.26
N SER A 256 27.29 8.07 -11.04
CA SER A 256 27.03 8.16 -12.48
C SER A 256 25.59 8.58 -12.78
N ILE A 257 25.34 8.97 -14.05
CA ILE A 257 23.96 9.23 -14.52
C ILE A 257 23.11 7.96 -14.39
N GLN A 258 23.70 6.78 -14.58
CA GLN A 258 23.01 5.49 -14.40
C GLN A 258 22.54 5.32 -12.95
N LYS A 259 23.43 5.58 -11.98
CA LYS A 259 23.05 5.57 -10.56
C LYS A 259 21.96 6.61 -10.25
N THR A 260 22.01 7.78 -10.89
CA THR A 260 20.99 8.83 -10.78
C THR A 260 19.63 8.36 -11.30
N GLU A 261 19.57 7.71 -12.46
CA GLU A 261 18.36 7.08 -12.99
C GLU A 261 17.82 6.00 -12.04
N MET A 262 18.71 5.26 -11.37
CA MET A 262 18.30 4.27 -10.38
C MET A 262 17.59 4.89 -9.19
N THR A 263 18.21 5.92 -8.60
CA THR A 263 17.64 6.69 -7.51
C THR A 263 16.31 7.32 -7.94
N PHE A 264 16.23 7.84 -9.17
CA PHE A 264 14.99 8.43 -9.65
C PHE A 264 13.87 7.39 -9.79
N SER A 265 14.18 6.15 -10.20
CA SER A 265 13.22 5.05 -10.23
C SER A 265 12.64 4.77 -8.83
N LEU A 266 13.51 4.71 -7.81
CA LEU A 266 13.08 4.56 -6.41
C LEU A 266 12.17 5.72 -5.97
N MET A 267 12.54 6.96 -6.25
CA MET A 267 11.75 8.13 -5.86
C MET A 267 10.37 8.18 -6.55
N ASN A 268 10.30 7.66 -7.79
CA ASN A 268 9.04 7.49 -8.50
C ASN A 268 8.16 6.43 -7.80
N TYR A 269 8.76 5.33 -7.36
CA TYR A 269 8.07 4.32 -6.55
C TYR A 269 7.54 4.88 -5.22
N PHE A 270 8.34 5.68 -4.50
CA PHE A 270 7.88 6.39 -3.29
C PHE A 270 6.63 7.23 -3.57
N SER A 271 6.69 8.07 -4.61
CA SER A 271 5.61 9.00 -4.94
C SER A 271 4.30 8.27 -5.24
N ASN A 272 4.34 7.24 -6.09
CA ASN A 272 3.13 6.49 -6.45
C ASN A 272 2.61 5.60 -5.32
N SER A 273 3.50 5.07 -4.46
CA SER A 273 3.09 4.24 -3.33
C SER A 273 2.27 5.00 -2.30
N LEU A 274 2.54 6.30 -2.13
CA LEU A 274 1.88 7.18 -1.18
C LEU A 274 0.80 8.08 -1.80
N GLY A 275 0.61 8.03 -3.13
CA GLY A 275 -0.34 8.90 -3.83
C GLY A 275 0.04 10.38 -3.79
N VAL A 276 1.34 10.69 -3.78
CA VAL A 276 1.86 12.07 -3.69
C VAL A 276 2.82 12.36 -4.84
N ASN A 277 3.41 13.55 -4.84
CA ASN A 277 4.45 13.96 -5.78
C ASN A 277 5.76 14.29 -5.05
N CYS A 278 6.82 14.59 -5.81
CA CYS A 278 8.16 14.80 -5.27
C CYS A 278 8.23 15.94 -4.24
N VAL A 279 7.39 16.97 -4.40
CA VAL A 279 7.38 18.16 -3.53
C VAL A 279 6.62 17.97 -2.23
N PHE A 280 6.14 16.74 -1.98
CA PHE A 280 5.69 16.32 -0.66
C PHE A 280 6.84 16.19 0.33
N CYS A 281 8.02 15.76 -0.14
CA CYS A 281 9.23 15.57 0.69
C CYS A 281 10.33 16.59 0.38
N HIS A 282 10.44 17.06 -0.87
CA HIS A 282 11.59 17.84 -1.34
C HIS A 282 11.22 19.22 -1.88
N ASN A 283 12.16 20.16 -1.82
CA ASN A 283 12.19 21.29 -2.74
C ASN A 283 12.97 20.90 -4.00
N SER A 284 12.32 20.82 -5.16
CA SER A 284 12.93 20.29 -6.40
C SER A 284 14.13 21.09 -6.91
N ARG A 285 14.34 22.33 -6.43
CA ARG A 285 15.55 23.09 -6.75
C ARG A 285 16.82 22.50 -6.12
N ALA A 286 16.68 21.70 -5.06
CA ALA A 286 17.78 21.10 -4.31
C ALA A 286 17.30 19.84 -3.55
N PHE A 287 17.15 18.71 -4.25
CA PHE A 287 16.72 17.44 -3.65
C PHE A 287 17.64 16.97 -2.50
N TYR A 288 18.92 17.30 -2.57
CA TYR A 288 19.95 16.87 -1.62
C TYR A 288 19.97 17.67 -0.31
N ASP A 289 19.26 18.81 -0.22
CA ASP A 289 19.44 19.76 0.87
C ASP A 289 18.46 19.48 2.04
N PRO A 290 18.93 18.93 3.18
CA PRO A 290 18.08 18.63 4.33
C PRO A 290 17.47 19.88 4.97
N GLY A 291 18.08 21.06 4.78
CA GLY A 291 17.50 22.32 5.23
C GLY A 291 16.24 22.74 4.46
N GLN A 292 15.91 22.03 3.37
CA GLN A 292 14.77 22.29 2.51
C GLN A 292 13.82 21.11 2.35
N HIS A 293 14.07 20.02 3.08
CA HIS A 293 13.14 18.90 3.16
C HIS A 293 11.95 19.26 4.04
N THR A 294 10.82 18.65 3.76
CA THR A 294 9.67 18.69 4.67
C THR A 294 9.86 17.63 5.78
N PRO A 295 9.14 17.71 6.90
CA PRO A 295 9.21 16.70 7.96
C PRO A 295 8.92 15.26 7.46
N GLN A 296 8.09 15.12 6.43
CA GLN A 296 7.75 13.83 5.82
C GLN A 296 8.97 13.09 5.25
N TRP A 297 10.01 13.81 4.84
CA TRP A 297 11.26 13.18 4.38
C TRP A 297 11.93 12.36 5.49
N ALA A 298 11.91 12.85 6.74
CA ALA A 298 12.49 12.13 7.87
C ALA A 298 11.71 10.84 8.16
N THR A 299 10.38 10.89 8.13
CA THR A 299 9.52 9.69 8.24
C THR A 299 9.79 8.70 7.11
N ALA A 300 9.96 9.19 5.87
CA ALA A 300 10.26 8.37 4.70
C ALA A 300 11.63 7.68 4.79
N LEU A 301 12.64 8.37 5.35
CA LEU A 301 13.98 7.80 5.59
C LEU A 301 13.90 6.60 6.53
N LEU A 302 13.18 6.73 7.65
CA LEU A 302 12.96 5.62 8.59
C LEU A 302 12.18 4.48 7.94
N GLY A 303 11.13 4.81 7.17
CA GLY A 303 10.34 3.82 6.44
C GLY A 303 11.16 2.98 5.45
N ARG A 304 12.16 3.58 4.81
CA ARG A 304 13.09 2.81 3.95
C ARG A 304 13.86 1.78 4.77
N GLN A 305 14.44 2.18 5.89
CA GLN A 305 15.24 1.28 6.72
C GLN A 305 14.38 0.15 7.29
N MET A 306 13.16 0.47 7.74
CA MET A 306 12.16 -0.51 8.17
C MET A 306 11.86 -1.56 7.10
N VAL A 307 11.66 -1.14 5.85
CA VAL A 307 11.39 -2.08 4.75
C VAL A 307 12.59 -2.96 4.44
N ILE A 308 13.82 -2.44 4.53
CA ILE A 308 15.03 -3.24 4.33
C ILE A 308 15.12 -4.32 5.41
N GLU A 309 14.95 -3.94 6.69
CA GLU A 309 14.93 -4.90 7.81
C GLU A 309 13.84 -5.96 7.62
N MET A 310 12.61 -5.53 7.30
CA MET A 310 11.49 -6.43 7.03
C MET A 310 11.84 -7.47 5.95
N ASN A 311 12.40 -7.02 4.82
CA ASN A 311 12.78 -7.92 3.73
C ASN A 311 13.92 -8.86 4.15
N GLN A 312 14.98 -8.34 4.76
CA GLN A 312 16.18 -9.12 5.10
C GLN A 312 15.96 -10.12 6.24
N GLU A 313 15.19 -9.74 7.26
CA GLU A 313 15.08 -10.52 8.50
C GLU A 313 13.81 -11.36 8.58
N TYR A 314 12.73 -10.98 7.90
CA TYR A 314 11.43 -11.63 8.05
C TYR A 314 10.90 -12.29 6.79
N LEU A 315 11.12 -11.71 5.61
CA LEU A 315 10.49 -12.20 4.38
C LEU A 315 11.41 -13.10 3.54
N ILE A 316 12.60 -12.62 3.18
CA ILE A 316 13.56 -13.38 2.37
C ILE A 316 13.98 -14.70 3.06
N PRO A 317 14.25 -14.76 4.38
CA PRO A 317 14.64 -16.00 5.03
C PRO A 317 13.58 -17.11 5.04
N LEU A 318 12.32 -16.80 4.69
CA LEU A 318 11.24 -17.78 4.61
C LEU A 318 11.15 -18.48 3.23
N GLU A 319 12.07 -18.22 2.30
CA GLU A 319 12.06 -18.79 0.94
C GLU A 319 11.79 -20.30 0.92
N ASP A 320 12.53 -21.04 1.75
CA ASP A 320 12.46 -22.51 1.80
C ASP A 320 11.16 -23.05 2.45
N GLU A 321 10.41 -22.19 3.15
CA GLU A 321 9.12 -22.56 3.75
C GLU A 321 7.97 -22.41 2.74
N TYR A 322 8.13 -21.57 1.73
CA TYR A 322 7.07 -21.31 0.76
C TYR A 322 6.94 -22.45 -0.27
N PRO A 323 5.70 -22.83 -0.64
CA PRO A 323 5.51 -23.70 -1.79
C PRO A 323 5.82 -22.95 -3.10
N GLU A 324 6.09 -23.71 -4.17
CA GLU A 324 6.57 -23.18 -5.46
C GLU A 324 5.63 -22.13 -6.07
N ASP A 325 4.32 -22.22 -5.83
CA ASP A 325 3.31 -21.28 -6.31
C ASP A 325 3.28 -19.93 -5.56
N ARG A 326 4.06 -19.79 -4.50
CA ARG A 326 4.23 -18.54 -3.73
C ARG A 326 5.57 -17.85 -4.02
N LEU A 327 6.46 -18.50 -4.78
CA LEU A 327 7.74 -17.95 -5.18
C LEU A 327 7.64 -17.11 -6.46
N GLY A 328 8.64 -16.25 -6.67
CA GLY A 328 8.69 -15.38 -7.83
C GLY A 328 8.73 -16.16 -9.15
N PRO A 329 7.97 -15.75 -10.17
CA PRO A 329 7.78 -16.56 -11.39
C PRO A 329 9.03 -16.68 -12.28
N VAL A 330 10.05 -15.85 -12.06
CA VAL A 330 11.28 -15.81 -12.88
C VAL A 330 12.45 -16.45 -12.16
N TYR A 331 12.64 -16.13 -10.88
CA TYR A 331 13.81 -16.54 -10.10
C TYR A 331 13.50 -17.47 -8.94
N ALA A 332 12.23 -17.83 -8.75
CA ALA A 332 11.76 -18.54 -7.57
C ALA A 332 12.17 -17.84 -6.25
N ASP A 333 12.29 -16.51 -6.27
CA ASP A 333 12.67 -15.73 -5.09
C ASP A 333 11.49 -15.53 -4.13
N ALA A 334 11.78 -15.44 -2.83
CA ALA A 334 10.77 -15.18 -1.82
C ALA A 334 9.99 -13.88 -2.07
N PRO A 335 8.68 -13.82 -1.72
CA PRO A 335 7.90 -12.60 -1.79
C PRO A 335 8.48 -11.52 -0.87
N LYS A 336 8.60 -10.29 -1.38
CA LYS A 336 9.10 -9.14 -0.64
C LYS A 336 8.04 -8.06 -0.51
N ALA A 337 8.19 -7.23 0.51
CA ALA A 337 7.34 -6.08 0.75
C ALA A 337 8.05 -4.78 0.36
N ALA A 338 7.26 -3.75 0.10
CA ALA A 338 7.71 -2.40 -0.21
C ALA A 338 6.66 -1.37 0.24
N CYS A 339 6.88 -0.09 -0.04
CA CYS A 339 6.00 0.99 0.42
C CYS A 339 4.52 0.75 0.05
N LYS A 340 4.26 0.29 -1.18
CA LYS A 340 2.89 0.09 -1.69
C LYS A 340 2.17 -1.11 -1.05
N THR A 341 2.90 -2.05 -0.45
CA THR A 341 2.33 -3.21 0.27
C THR A 341 1.40 -2.77 1.39
N CYS A 342 1.79 -1.72 2.15
CA CYS A 342 0.99 -1.13 3.22
C CYS A 342 0.18 0.09 2.74
N HIS A 343 0.86 1.06 2.10
CA HIS A 343 0.27 2.36 1.79
C HIS A 343 -0.84 2.29 0.73
N LYS A 344 -0.71 1.39 -0.25
CA LYS A 344 -1.69 1.17 -1.33
C LYS A 344 -2.22 2.47 -1.99
N GLY A 345 -1.35 3.47 -2.14
CA GLY A 345 -1.68 4.77 -2.75
C GLY A 345 -2.13 5.85 -1.77
N TYR A 346 -2.16 5.58 -0.47
CA TYR A 346 -2.50 6.56 0.57
C TYR A 346 -1.25 7.07 1.30
N GLN A 347 -1.27 8.35 1.70
CA GLN A 347 -0.20 8.94 2.51
C GLN A 347 -0.01 8.22 3.84
N LYS A 348 -1.11 7.73 4.43
CA LYS A 348 -1.13 6.86 5.61
C LYS A 348 -1.93 5.61 5.26
N PRO A 349 -1.43 4.39 5.52
CA PRO A 349 -2.19 3.16 5.31
C PRO A 349 -3.57 3.23 5.96
N MET A 350 -4.60 2.71 5.29
CA MET A 350 -5.99 2.75 5.76
C MET A 350 -6.43 4.14 6.24
N GLN A 351 -5.96 5.18 5.55
CA GLN A 351 -6.23 6.59 5.86
C GLN A 351 -5.88 7.01 7.31
N GLY A 352 -4.95 6.28 7.95
CA GLY A 352 -4.51 6.54 9.31
C GLY A 352 -5.46 6.01 10.40
N LEU A 353 -6.25 4.98 10.09
CA LEU A 353 -6.97 4.21 11.10
C LEU A 353 -5.98 3.69 12.15
N ASN A 354 -6.29 3.86 13.44
CA ASN A 354 -5.49 3.27 14.50
C ASN A 354 -5.83 1.78 14.62
N VAL A 355 -4.97 0.95 14.03
CA VAL A 355 -5.18 -0.50 13.91
C VAL A 355 -4.61 -1.28 15.08
N ILE A 356 -3.91 -0.62 16.00
CA ILE A 356 -3.40 -1.21 17.24
C ILE A 356 -4.22 -0.83 18.47
N ALA A 357 -5.15 0.14 18.34
CA ALA A 357 -5.96 0.63 19.47
C ALA A 357 -6.62 -0.50 20.27
N ASP A 358 -7.19 -1.47 19.57
CA ASP A 358 -7.83 -2.61 20.19
C ASP A 358 -6.86 -3.79 20.39
N TRP A 359 -5.65 -3.78 19.81
CA TRP A 359 -4.78 -4.95 19.67
C TRP A 359 -3.41 -4.76 20.33
N PRO A 360 -3.34 -4.53 21.66
CA PRO A 360 -2.07 -4.31 22.37
C PRO A 360 -1.11 -5.51 22.24
N GLU A 361 -1.64 -6.71 22.00
CA GLU A 361 -0.87 -7.95 21.80
C GLU A 361 0.03 -7.89 20.55
N LEU A 362 -0.32 -7.03 19.58
CA LEU A 362 0.46 -6.80 18.36
C LEU A 362 1.30 -5.53 18.42
N ALA A 363 1.10 -4.68 19.44
CA ALA A 363 1.76 -3.37 19.56
C ALA A 363 3.17 -3.45 20.16
N THR A 364 3.50 -4.55 20.86
CA THR A 364 4.75 -4.72 21.59
C THR A 364 5.20 -6.18 21.60
N THR A 365 6.51 -6.43 21.75
CA THR A 365 7.07 -7.76 22.02
C THR A 365 7.00 -8.15 23.50
N GLU A 366 6.71 -7.20 24.39
CA GLU A 366 6.50 -7.44 25.82
C GLU A 366 5.08 -7.93 26.12
N ALA A 367 4.83 -8.32 27.38
CA ALA A 367 3.48 -8.64 27.82
C ALA A 367 2.55 -7.41 27.64
N PRO A 368 1.40 -7.56 26.97
CA PRO A 368 0.54 -6.43 26.65
C PRO A 368 -0.09 -5.83 27.91
N VAL A 369 -0.25 -4.50 27.90
CA VAL A 369 -1.02 -3.76 28.91
C VAL A 369 -2.39 -3.46 28.33
N TYR A 370 -3.43 -3.81 29.07
CA TYR A 370 -4.83 -3.57 28.71
C TYR A 370 -5.35 -2.40 29.56
N GLU A 371 -5.77 -1.31 28.92
CA GLU A 371 -6.25 -0.07 29.57
C GLU A 371 -7.74 0.18 29.41
#